data_AF-A0A916K0Z3-F1
#
_entry.id   AF-A0A916K0Z3-F1
#
_cell.length_a   1.000
_cell.length_b   1.000
_cell.length_c   1.000
_cell.angle_alpha   90.00
_cell.angle_beta   90.00
_cell.angle_gamma   90.00
#
_symmetry.space_group_name_H-M   'P 1'
#
loop_
_entity.id
_entity.type
_entity.pdbx_description
1 polymer ?
#
loop_
_entity_poly.entity_id
_entity_poly.type
_entity_poly.pdbx_seq_one_letter_code
_entity_poly.pdbx_strand_id
1 'polypeptide(L)'
;MLNALWSGGLVQVNKRKAAEVYPFLEAFIARKEEQIAEIEQAVQRYEKKRMIEERNYQSMSALRKMFAGKKPDHHLAVEYIHYVKKPMEQIRKLRQEIEHARDILQQSRPTDLVDVSEELEKELG
;
A
#
# COMPACT_ATOMS: atom_id res chain seq x y z
N MET A 1 9.19 -13.35 -38.42
CA MET A 1 8.04 -13.83 -37.63
C MET A 1 8.57 -14.22 -36.26
N LEU A 2 8.30 -13.43 -35.22
CA LEU A 2 8.79 -13.66 -33.86
C LEU A 2 7.58 -13.56 -32.91
N ASN A 3 7.00 -14.72 -32.57
CA ASN A 3 6.02 -14.85 -31.50
C ASN A 3 6.77 -14.85 -30.17
N ALA A 4 6.88 -13.68 -29.53
CA ALA A 4 7.20 -13.62 -28.11
C ALA A 4 5.91 -13.93 -27.33
N LEU A 5 5.77 -15.19 -26.91
CA LEU A 5 4.80 -15.61 -25.91
C LEU A 5 5.14 -14.91 -24.59
N TRP A 6 4.51 -13.76 -24.36
CA TRP A 6 4.32 -13.21 -23.03
C TRP A 6 3.40 -14.17 -22.27
N SER A 7 3.98 -15.19 -21.63
CA SER A 7 3.33 -15.95 -20.58
C SER A 7 3.19 -15.03 -19.37
N GLY A 8 2.11 -14.24 -19.35
CA GLY A 8 1.62 -13.59 -18.14
C GLY A 8 1.46 -14.67 -17.07
N GLY A 9 2.26 -14.57 -16.00
CA GLY A 9 2.20 -15.49 -14.88
C GLY A 9 0.78 -15.56 -14.37
N LEU A 10 0.17 -16.75 -14.51
CA LEU A 10 -1.09 -17.07 -13.86
C LEU A 10 -0.82 -16.95 -12.37
N VAL A 11 -1.28 -15.86 -11.75
CA VAL A 11 -1.47 -15.79 -10.31
C VAL A 11 -2.27 -17.04 -9.98
N GLN A 12 -1.69 -17.98 -9.23
CA GLN A 12 -2.41 -19.19 -8.85
C GLN A 12 -3.52 -18.76 -7.91
N VAL A 13 -4.73 -18.70 -8.45
CA VAL A 13 -5.91 -18.38 -7.67
C VAL A 13 -6.38 -19.68 -7.03
N ASN A 14 -6.11 -19.83 -5.73
CA ASN A 14 -6.63 -20.95 -4.96
C ASN A 14 -8.12 -20.73 -4.74
N LYS A 15 -8.93 -21.70 -5.15
CA LYS A 15 -10.38 -21.66 -4.97
C LYS A 15 -10.75 -22.40 -3.69
N ARG A 16 -11.39 -21.71 -2.76
CA ARG A 16 -11.90 -22.28 -1.50
C ARG A 16 -13.41 -22.08 -1.41
N LYS A 17 -14.09 -22.92 -0.62
CA LYS A 17 -15.50 -22.66 -0.31
C LYS A 17 -15.60 -21.45 0.60
N ALA A 18 -16.54 -20.55 0.35
CA ALA A 18 -16.71 -19.34 1.15
C ALA A 18 -16.86 -19.65 2.65
N ALA A 19 -17.59 -20.72 3.00
CA ALA A 19 -17.75 -21.19 4.39
C ALA A 19 -16.44 -21.49 5.13
N GLU A 20 -15.41 -21.95 4.43
CA GLU A 20 -14.10 -22.28 5.02
C GLU A 20 -13.31 -21.01 5.35
N VAL A 21 -13.60 -19.91 4.66
CA VAL A 21 -12.82 -18.66 4.73
C VAL A 21 -13.48 -17.63 5.65
N TYR A 22 -14.81 -17.62 5.75
CA TYR A 22 -15.57 -16.65 6.57
C TYR A 22 -15.03 -16.39 7.98
N PRO A 23 -14.64 -17.41 8.76
CA PRO A 23 -14.14 -17.18 10.13
C PRO A 23 -12.87 -16.32 10.19
N PHE A 24 -12.13 -16.24 9.09
CA PHE A 24 -10.82 -15.59 9.01
C PHE A 24 -10.88 -14.21 8.34
N LEU A 25 -11.92 -13.93 7.54
CA LEU A 25 -12.01 -12.70 6.76
C LEU A 25 -12.04 -11.43 7.61
N GLU A 26 -12.73 -11.44 8.75
CA GLU A 26 -12.79 -10.27 9.64
C GLU A 26 -11.41 -9.95 10.22
N ALA A 27 -10.66 -10.97 10.66
CA ALA A 27 -9.31 -10.80 11.18
C ALA A 27 -8.33 -10.34 10.09
N PHE A 28 -8.45 -10.91 8.88
CA PHE A 28 -7.69 -10.48 7.71
C PHE A 28 -7.94 -9.01 7.39
N ILE A 29 -9.21 -8.58 7.30
CA ILE A 29 -9.59 -7.19 7.05
C ILE A 29 -9.01 -6.27 8.12
N ALA A 30 -9.17 -6.60 9.41
CA ALA A 30 -8.67 -5.79 10.51
C ALA A 30 -7.15 -5.58 10.45
N ARG A 31 -6.38 -6.64 10.16
CA ARG A 31 -4.92 -6.55 10.00
C ARG A 31 -4.52 -5.65 8.84
N LYS A 32 -5.23 -5.73 7.71
CA LYS A 32 -4.97 -4.90 6.53
C LYS A 32 -5.29 -3.42 6.81
N GLU A 33 -6.35 -3.15 7.57
CA GLU A 33 -6.68 -1.80 8.04
C GLU A 33 -5.60 -1.24 8.98
N GLU A 34 -5.07 -2.07 9.89
CA GLU A 34 -3.93 -1.69 10.75
C GLU A 34 -2.68 -1.37 9.91
N GLN A 35 -2.33 -2.21 8.94
CA GLN A 35 -1.21 -1.94 8.02
C GLN A 35 -1.39 -0.62 7.25
N ILE A 36 -2.61 -0.32 6.78
CA ILE A 36 -2.90 0.97 6.13
C ILE A 36 -2.63 2.12 7.10
N ALA A 37 -3.11 2.03 8.34
CA ALA A 37 -2.94 3.08 9.35
C ALA A 37 -1.45 3.33 9.67
N GLU A 38 -0.64 2.28 9.77
CA GLU A 38 0.81 2.39 9.99
C GLU A 38 1.51 3.12 8.83
N ILE A 39 1.16 2.76 7.59
CA ILE A 39 1.73 3.40 6.40
C ILE A 39 1.32 4.87 6.34
N GLU A 40 0.04 5.19 6.57
CA GLU A 40 -0.47 6.56 6.60
C GLU A 40 0.25 7.40 7.66
N GLN A 41 0.48 6.83 8.86
CA GLN A 41 1.23 7.51 9.91
C GLN A 41 2.69 7.78 9.52
N ALA A 42 3.33 6.84 8.82
CA ALA A 42 4.69 7.02 8.32
C ALA A 42 4.78 8.15 7.28
N VAL A 43 3.84 8.19 6.32
CA VAL A 43 3.72 9.27 5.32
C VAL A 43 3.52 10.60 6.02
N GLN A 44 2.59 10.68 6.99
CA GLN A 44 2.29 11.91 7.72
C GLN A 44 3.52 12.45 8.48
N ARG A 45 4.31 11.57 9.11
CA ARG A 45 5.56 11.97 9.78
C ARG A 45 6.55 12.58 8.79
N TYR A 46 6.74 11.97 7.62
CA TYR A 46 7.61 12.50 6.57
C TYR A 46 7.14 13.87 6.09
N GLU A 47 5.86 14.01 5.76
CA GLU A 47 5.33 15.29 5.26
C GLU A 47 5.42 16.40 6.30
N LYS A 48 5.13 16.10 7.58
CA LYS A 48 5.30 17.06 8.68
C LYS A 48 6.75 17.53 8.80
N LYS A 49 7.72 16.61 8.75
CA LYS A 49 9.14 16.94 8.80
C LYS A 49 9.54 17.82 7.61
N ARG A 50 9.14 17.44 6.38
CA ARG A 50 9.41 18.21 5.16
C ARG A 50 8.84 19.63 5.24
N MET A 51 7.60 19.79 5.74
CA MET A 51 6.99 21.12 5.91
C MET A 51 7.75 22.00 6.90
N ILE A 52 8.26 21.42 8.00
CA ILE A 52 9.07 22.15 8.98
C ILE A 52 10.40 22.58 8.35
N GLU A 53 11.07 21.68 7.63
CA GLU A 53 12.33 21.98 6.93
C GLU A 53 12.15 23.11 5.91
N GLU A 54 11.09 23.06 5.11
CA GLU A 54 10.77 24.09 4.13
C GLU A 54 10.48 25.45 4.78
N ARG A 55 9.67 25.48 5.85
CA ARG A 55 9.38 26.71 6.61
C ARG A 55 10.64 27.29 7.26
N ASN A 56 11.50 26.43 7.80
CA ASN A 56 12.77 26.86 8.38
C ASN A 56 13.67 27.47 7.31
N TYR A 57 13.80 26.84 6.15
CA TYR A 57 14.57 27.39 5.04
C TYR A 57 13.98 28.74 4.56
N GLN A 58 12.67 28.83 4.38
CA GLN A 58 12.00 30.05 3.92
C GLN A 58 12.19 31.22 4.89
N SER A 59 12.14 30.97 6.21
CA SER A 59 12.33 32.01 7.24
C SER A 59 13.77 32.48 7.44
N MET A 60 14.77 31.81 6.84
CA MET A 60 16.17 32.25 6.89
C MET A 60 16.41 33.55 6.10
N SER A 61 17.31 34.39 6.62
CA SER A 61 17.84 35.55 5.90
C SER A 61 18.64 35.13 4.65
N ALA A 62 18.77 36.02 3.67
CA ALA A 62 19.49 35.76 2.42
C ALA A 62 20.94 35.31 2.67
N LEU A 63 21.64 35.96 3.61
CA LEU A 63 23.00 35.59 4.00
C LEU A 63 23.06 34.15 4.54
N ARG A 64 22.12 33.77 5.41
CA ARG A 64 22.07 32.41 5.98
C ARG A 64 21.71 31.35 4.93
N LYS A 65 20.84 31.68 3.96
CA LYS A 65 20.51 30.80 2.82
C LYS A 65 21.71 30.52 1.91
N MET A 66 22.60 31.51 1.71
CA MET A 66 23.81 31.34 0.91
C MET A 66 24.76 30.29 1.51
N PHE A 67 24.84 30.19 2.84
CA PHE A 67 25.69 29.21 3.53
C PHE A 67 25.00 27.87 3.84
N ALA A 68 23.66 27.83 3.86
CA ALA A 68 22.91 26.64 4.27
C ALA A 68 22.85 25.53 3.19
N GLY A 69 23.10 25.84 1.91
CA GLY A 69 23.05 24.90 0.80
C GLY A 69 21.66 24.26 0.59
N LYS A 70 20.91 24.71 -0.42
CA LYS A 70 19.60 24.09 -0.74
C LYS A 70 19.84 22.66 -1.23
N LYS A 71 19.09 21.67 -0.70
CA LYS A 71 19.05 20.32 -1.29
C LYS A 71 18.66 20.43 -2.77
N PRO A 72 19.35 19.75 -3.71
CA PRO A 72 18.95 19.78 -5.12
C PRO A 72 17.56 19.18 -5.31
N ASP A 73 16.76 19.76 -6.22
CA ASP A 73 15.35 19.41 -6.42
C ASP A 73 15.16 17.92 -6.78
N HIS A 74 16.14 17.29 -7.43
CA HIS A 74 16.10 15.86 -7.74
C HIS A 74 16.10 14.97 -6.48
N HIS A 75 16.85 15.33 -5.43
CA HIS A 75 16.85 14.56 -4.18
C HIS A 75 15.48 14.62 -3.50
N LEU A 76 14.82 15.77 -3.53
CA LEU A 76 13.47 15.93 -2.97
C LEU A 76 12.44 15.06 -3.71
N ALA A 77 12.56 14.95 -5.03
CA ALA A 77 11.68 14.10 -5.83
C ALA A 77 11.88 12.61 -5.51
N VAL A 78 13.13 12.15 -5.37
CA VAL A 78 13.44 10.76 -5.00
C VAL A 78 12.91 10.43 -3.60
N GLU A 79 13.13 11.33 -2.63
CA GLU A 79 12.58 11.18 -1.28
C GLU A 79 11.05 11.09 -1.32
N TYR A 80 10.37 11.97 -2.07
CA TYR A 80 8.91 11.94 -2.18
C TYR A 80 8.38 10.65 -2.82
N ILE A 81 9.05 10.13 -3.85
CA ILE A 81 8.67 8.84 -4.45
C ILE A 81 8.77 7.73 -3.41
N HIS A 82 9.83 7.71 -2.62
CA HIS A 82 10.09 6.64 -1.66
C HIS A 82 9.17 6.73 -0.42
N TYR A 83 9.00 7.92 0.15
CA TYR A 83 8.29 8.12 1.41
C TYR A 83 6.81 8.47 1.27
N VAL A 84 6.33 8.77 0.06
CA VAL A 84 4.92 9.10 -0.18
C VAL A 84 4.34 8.24 -1.31
N LYS A 85 4.89 8.34 -2.52
CA LYS A 85 4.25 7.71 -3.69
C LYS A 85 4.15 6.18 -3.56
N LYS A 86 5.27 5.50 -3.28
CA LYS A 86 5.30 4.04 -3.12
C LYS A 86 4.43 3.56 -1.94
N PRO A 87 4.50 4.19 -0.74
CA PRO A 87 3.58 3.92 0.37
C PRO A 87 2.09 4.06 -0.02
N MET A 88 1.72 5.11 -0.75
CA MET A 88 0.34 5.28 -1.20
C MET A 88 -0.09 4.23 -2.23
N GLU A 89 0.83 3.77 -3.08
CA GLU A 89 0.57 2.63 -3.98
C GLU A 89 0.35 1.32 -3.19
N GLN A 90 1.07 1.11 -2.08
CA GLN A 90 0.83 -0.03 -1.19
C GLN A 90 -0.54 0.05 -0.53
N ILE A 91 -0.93 1.22 0.00
CA ILE A 91 -2.28 1.44 0.56
C ILE A 91 -3.37 1.11 -0.46
N ARG A 92 -3.20 1.48 -1.74
CA ARG A 92 -4.18 1.16 -2.79
C ARG A 92 -4.36 -0.35 -2.96
N LYS A 93 -3.26 -1.13 -2.94
CA LYS A 93 -3.33 -2.59 -3.02
C LYS A 93 -4.03 -3.19 -1.80
N LEU A 94 -3.66 -2.75 -0.60
CA LEU A 94 -4.30 -3.19 0.64
C LEU A 94 -5.82 -2.91 0.65
N ARG A 95 -6.24 -1.75 0.13
CA ARG A 95 -7.66 -1.41 -0.01
C ARG A 95 -8.40 -2.32 -0.99
N GLN A 96 -7.77 -2.69 -2.11
CA GLN A 96 -8.34 -3.66 -3.06
C GLN A 96 -8.49 -5.05 -2.43
N GLU A 97 -7.53 -5.49 -1.62
CA GLU A 97 -7.61 -6.76 -0.89
C GLU A 97 -8.74 -6.75 0.15
N ILE A 98 -8.92 -5.64 0.87
CA ILE A 98 -10.03 -5.46 1.82
C ILE A 98 -11.37 -5.46 1.08
N GLU A 99 -11.48 -4.73 -0.03
CA GLU A 99 -12.71 -4.67 -0.84
C GLU A 99 -13.11 -6.07 -1.31
N HIS A 100 -12.16 -6.82 -1.85
CA HIS A 100 -12.37 -8.21 -2.26
C HIS A 100 -12.79 -9.13 -1.10
N ALA A 101 -12.15 -9.01 0.08
CA ALA A 101 -12.55 -9.76 1.27
C ALA A 101 -13.97 -9.39 1.75
N ARG A 102 -14.36 -8.11 1.64
CA ARG A 102 -15.72 -7.64 1.97
C ARG A 102 -16.75 -8.14 0.95
N ASP A 103 -16.41 -8.20 -0.33
CA ASP A 103 -17.27 -8.76 -1.37
C ASP A 103 -17.55 -10.24 -1.11
N ILE A 104 -16.55 -11.02 -0.70
CA ILE A 104 -16.74 -12.41 -0.30
C ILE A 104 -17.74 -12.51 0.87
N LEU A 105 -17.58 -11.69 1.91
CA LEU A 105 -18.49 -11.69 3.07
C LEU A 105 -19.93 -11.31 2.72
N GLN A 106 -20.12 -10.35 1.80
CA GLN A 106 -21.43 -9.76 1.53
C GLN A 106 -22.20 -10.45 0.39
N GLN A 107 -21.49 -10.96 -0.62
CA GLN A 107 -22.10 -11.39 -1.88
C GLN A 107 -22.04 -12.91 -2.10
N SER A 108 -21.15 -13.63 -1.40
CA SER A 108 -20.98 -15.07 -1.60
C SER A 108 -21.94 -15.88 -0.73
N ARG A 109 -22.40 -17.02 -1.25
CA ARG A 109 -23.07 -18.05 -0.46
C ARG A 109 -22.03 -18.99 0.13
N PRO A 110 -22.29 -19.64 1.29
CA PRO A 110 -21.34 -20.55 1.93
C PRO A 110 -20.80 -21.68 1.02
N THR A 111 -21.58 -22.08 0.02
CA THR A 111 -21.24 -23.12 -0.96
C THR A 111 -20.42 -22.63 -2.15
N ASP A 112 -20.32 -21.32 -2.34
CA ASP A 112 -19.67 -20.74 -3.51
C ASP A 112 -18.16 -20.92 -3.42
N LEU A 113 -17.53 -21.12 -4.58
CA LEU A 113 -16.09 -21.13 -4.69
C LEU A 113 -15.62 -19.69 -4.85
N VAL A 114 -14.84 -19.22 -3.89
CA VAL A 114 -14.26 -17.89 -3.87
C VAL A 114 -12.78 -17.97 -4.18
N ASP A 115 -12.32 -16.98 -4.92
CA ASP A 115 -10.91 -16.79 -5.21
C ASP A 115 -10.21 -16.31 -3.94
N VAL A 116 -9.11 -16.95 -3.55
CA VAL A 116 -8.36 -16.62 -2.34
C VAL A 116 -6.98 -16.11 -2.73
N SER A 117 -6.62 -14.93 -2.21
CA SER A 117 -5.28 -14.37 -2.39
C SER A 117 -4.22 -15.23 -1.69
N GLU A 118 -2.98 -15.25 -2.19
CA GLU A 118 -1.89 -16.02 -1.55
C GLU A 118 -1.69 -15.67 -0.07
N GLU A 119 -1.94 -14.42 0.32
CA GLU A 119 -1.79 -13.98 1.71
C GLU A 119 -2.92 -14.50 2.59
N LEU A 120 -4.16 -14.47 2.10
CA LEU A 120 -5.29 -15.07 2.80
C LEU A 120 -5.14 -16.60 2.88
N GLU A 121 -4.59 -17.26 1.86
CA GLU A 121 -4.30 -18.69 1.89
C GLU A 121 -3.29 -19.04 3.00
N LYS A 122 -2.25 -18.22 3.20
CA LYS A 122 -1.30 -18.39 4.31
C LYS A 122 -1.96 -18.25 5.69
N GLU A 123 -3.05 -17.50 5.79
CA GLU A 123 -3.80 -17.41 7.05
C GLU A 123 -4.70 -18.62 7.31
N LEU A 124 -5.04 -19.39 6.27
CA LEU A 124 -5.88 -20.58 6.35
C LEU A 124 -5.09 -21.86 6.71
N GLY A 125 -3.77 -21.90 6.44
CA GLY A 125 -2.87 -23.01 6.80
C GLY A 125 -1.91 -23.42 5.68
#